data_AF-A0A395UMR5-F1
#
_entry.id   AF-A0A395UMR5-F1
#
_cell.length_a   1.000
_cell.length_b   1.000
_cell.length_c   1.000
_cell.angle_alpha   90.00
_cell.angle_beta   90.00
_cell.angle_gamma   90.00
#
_symmetry.space_group_name_H-M   'P 1'
#
loop_
_entity.id
_entity.type
_entity.pdbx_description
1 polymer ?
#
loop_
_entity_poly.entity_id
_entity_poly.type
_entity_poly.pdbx_seq_one_letter_code
_entity_poly.pdbx_strand_id
1 'polypeptide(L)'
;MHILHYTLGFQPYRSGGLVRYAADLMQMQASMGHKIFALYPGSMSLTMPKCHIRSDESIGDVCVFELVNSKPVPLMYGIKNVNDFIDDHNVDVTSLNKMLEETQPDIFHIHTLMGLPLEFLKVIKRRGIKTVYTSHDYFGLCPRVNFIDNNGQFCSIASAQNCCACNVDAKKTIFLRVRNAKCLVPLKQFLRKAVK
;
A
#
# COMPACT_ATOMS: atom_id res chain seq x y z
N MET A 1 -16.48 -16.53 4.84
CA MET A 1 -15.11 -16.60 4.30
C MET A 1 -14.19 -15.73 5.13
N HIS A 2 -12.90 -15.99 5.05
CA HIS A 2 -11.84 -15.16 5.59
C HIS A 2 -11.26 -14.32 4.45
N ILE A 3 -11.33 -12.99 4.56
CA ILE A 3 -10.92 -12.08 3.48
C ILE A 3 -9.81 -11.18 4.00
N LEU A 4 -8.63 -11.26 3.38
CA LEU A 4 -7.51 -10.38 3.66
C LEU A 4 -7.45 -9.27 2.61
N HIS A 5 -7.73 -8.04 3.04
CA HIS A 5 -7.60 -6.86 2.20
C HIS A 5 -6.18 -6.29 2.27
N TYR A 6 -5.60 -5.91 1.13
CA TYR A 6 -4.44 -5.03 1.08
C TYR A 6 -4.86 -3.63 0.64
N THR A 7 -4.71 -2.65 1.51
CA THR A 7 -5.11 -1.27 1.27
C THR A 7 -3.98 -0.29 1.57
N LEU A 8 -4.13 0.97 1.16
CA LEU A 8 -3.12 2.02 1.37
C LEU A 8 -2.99 2.43 2.85
N GLY A 9 -4.01 2.14 3.65
CA GLY A 9 -4.13 2.45 5.09
C GLY A 9 -5.53 2.94 5.45
N PHE A 10 -5.70 3.43 6.67
CA PHE A 10 -6.98 3.86 7.23
C PHE A 10 -6.98 5.34 7.64
N GLN A 11 -8.17 5.93 7.80
CA GLN A 11 -8.31 7.25 8.42
C GLN A 11 -7.90 7.19 9.90
N PRO A 12 -7.26 8.23 10.46
CA PRO A 12 -6.87 9.49 9.80
C PRO A 12 -5.46 9.45 9.17
N TYR A 13 -4.76 8.31 9.23
CA TYR A 13 -3.42 8.15 8.67
C TYR A 13 -3.38 8.34 7.14
N ARG A 14 -4.41 7.82 6.47
CA ARG A 14 -4.62 7.90 5.02
C ARG A 14 -6.03 8.36 4.72
N SER A 15 -6.18 8.99 3.56
CA SER A 15 -7.45 9.53 3.08
C SER A 15 -7.58 9.38 1.57
N GLY A 16 -8.76 9.65 1.03
CA GLY A 16 -9.07 9.54 -0.39
C GLY A 16 -10.13 8.48 -0.70
N GLY A 17 -10.52 8.38 -1.97
CA GLY A 17 -11.57 7.48 -2.45
C GLY A 17 -11.27 6.00 -2.19
N LEU A 18 -10.04 5.55 -2.51
CA LEU A 18 -9.58 4.17 -2.23
C LEU A 18 -9.78 3.79 -0.77
N VAL A 19 -9.30 4.64 0.15
CA VAL A 19 -9.32 4.36 1.59
C VAL A 19 -10.76 4.23 2.09
N ARG A 20 -11.64 5.14 1.66
CA ARG A 20 -13.06 5.11 2.02
C ARG A 20 -13.75 3.87 1.45
N TYR A 21 -13.56 3.61 0.15
CA TYR A 21 -14.13 2.44 -0.52
C TYR A 21 -13.74 1.14 0.18
N ALA A 22 -12.44 0.95 0.46
CA ALA A 22 -11.95 -0.26 1.08
C ALA A 22 -12.51 -0.41 2.51
N ALA A 23 -12.57 0.67 3.29
CA ALA A 23 -13.15 0.65 4.63
C ALA A 23 -14.65 0.28 4.60
N ASP A 24 -15.44 0.95 3.76
CA ASP A 24 -16.88 0.70 3.65
C ASP A 24 -17.17 -0.74 3.17
N LEU A 25 -16.39 -1.24 2.21
CA LEU A 25 -16.47 -2.62 1.73
C LEU A 25 -16.17 -3.64 2.84
N MET A 26 -15.08 -3.44 3.58
CA MET A 26 -14.68 -4.32 4.68
C MET A 26 -15.75 -4.37 5.77
N GLN A 27 -16.33 -3.23 6.17
CA GLN A 27 -17.41 -3.18 7.17
C GLN A 27 -18.66 -3.91 6.68
N MET A 28 -19.05 -3.70 5.41
CA MET A 28 -20.20 -4.38 4.84
C MET A 28 -20.01 -5.90 4.79
N GLN A 29 -18.83 -6.36 4.38
CA GLN A 29 -18.51 -7.80 4.37
C GLN A 29 -18.48 -8.40 5.78
N ALA A 30 -17.99 -7.67 6.78
CA ALA A 30 -18.06 -8.09 8.18
C ALA A 30 -19.51 -8.24 8.65
N SER A 31 -20.39 -7.28 8.30
CA SER A 31 -21.82 -7.36 8.61
C SER A 31 -22.54 -8.54 7.95
N MET A 32 -21.99 -9.06 6.85
CA MET A 32 -22.45 -10.26 6.16
C MET A 32 -21.87 -11.56 6.75
N GLY A 33 -21.19 -11.49 7.91
CA GLY A 33 -20.63 -12.64 8.62
C GLY A 33 -19.30 -13.16 8.07
N HIS A 34 -18.59 -12.37 7.27
CA HIS A 34 -17.22 -12.71 6.85
C HIS A 34 -16.20 -12.26 7.91
N LYS A 35 -15.10 -12.99 8.04
CA LYS A 35 -13.97 -12.55 8.89
C LYS A 35 -13.05 -11.69 8.05
N ILE A 36 -12.84 -10.45 8.50
CA ILE A 36 -12.12 -9.45 7.72
C ILE A 36 -10.78 -9.14 8.37
N PHE A 37 -9.75 -9.23 7.55
CA PHE A 37 -8.38 -8.87 7.90
C PHE A 37 -7.90 -7.78 6.96
N ALA A 38 -7.06 -6.89 7.45
CA ALA A 38 -6.46 -5.85 6.63
C ALA A 38 -4.96 -5.80 6.81
N LEU A 39 -4.22 -5.68 5.71
CA LEU A 39 -2.80 -5.40 5.68
C LEU A 39 -2.58 -4.06 4.96
N TYR A 40 -1.73 -3.21 5.50
CA TYR A 40 -1.41 -1.92 4.87
C TYR A 40 0.06 -1.52 5.05
N PRO A 41 0.65 -0.73 4.12
CA PRO A 41 1.99 -0.19 4.28
C PRO A 41 1.99 0.93 5.32
N GLY A 42 2.53 0.64 6.50
CA GLY A 42 2.46 1.53 7.65
C GLY A 42 3.79 2.17 8.02
N SER A 43 4.19 1.94 9.26
CA SER A 43 5.33 2.56 9.91
C SER A 43 6.68 2.11 9.36
N MET A 44 7.70 2.86 9.75
CA MET A 44 9.09 2.48 9.54
C MET A 44 9.75 2.22 10.89
N SER A 45 10.58 1.20 10.95
CA SER A 45 11.43 0.92 12.10
C SER A 45 12.82 1.47 11.85
N LEU A 46 13.37 2.16 12.86
CA LEU A 46 14.75 2.66 12.85
C LEU A 46 15.75 1.59 13.30
N THR A 47 15.30 0.56 14.01
CA THR A 47 16.15 -0.47 14.61
C THR A 47 16.15 -1.78 13.83
N MET A 48 15.06 -2.08 13.13
CA MET A 48 14.91 -3.28 12.31
C MET A 48 14.79 -2.86 10.85
N PRO A 49 15.78 -3.16 9.97
CA PRO A 49 15.73 -2.73 8.57
C PRO A 49 14.80 -3.61 7.71
N LYS A 50 14.44 -4.81 8.20
CA LYS A 50 13.60 -5.75 7.45
C LYS A 50 12.16 -5.25 7.29
N CYS A 51 11.60 -5.50 6.11
CA CYS A 51 10.17 -5.36 5.82
C CYS A 51 9.43 -6.56 6.44
N HIS A 52 8.59 -6.32 7.44
CA HIS A 52 7.94 -7.38 8.21
C HIS A 52 6.51 -6.99 8.60
N ILE A 53 5.70 -8.00 8.90
CA ILE A 53 4.32 -7.83 9.33
C ILE A 53 4.23 -7.91 10.86
N ARG A 54 3.40 -7.05 11.45
CA ARG A 54 2.98 -7.12 12.85
C ARG A 54 1.49 -6.86 12.97
N SER A 55 0.87 -7.33 14.04
CA SER A 55 -0.50 -6.96 14.40
C SER A 55 -0.59 -5.48 14.77
N ASP A 56 -1.72 -4.85 14.44
CA ASP A 56 -2.07 -3.47 14.80
C ASP A 56 -3.45 -3.47 15.50
N GLU A 57 -3.88 -2.31 15.99
CA GLU A 57 -5.19 -2.17 16.62
C GLU A 57 -6.33 -2.48 15.63
N SER A 58 -7.32 -3.24 16.09
CA SER A 58 -8.50 -3.58 15.27
C SER A 58 -9.38 -2.35 15.06
N ILE A 59 -10.05 -2.28 13.91
CA ILE A 59 -10.95 -1.18 13.55
C ILE A 59 -12.36 -1.75 13.39
N GLY A 60 -13.18 -1.61 14.43
CA GLY A 60 -14.45 -2.34 14.52
C GLY A 60 -14.19 -3.83 14.43
N ASP A 61 -14.90 -4.52 13.53
CA ASP A 61 -14.77 -5.96 13.30
C ASP A 61 -13.62 -6.36 12.36
N VAL A 62 -12.73 -5.43 12.02
CA VAL A 62 -11.59 -5.66 11.13
C VAL A 62 -10.31 -5.86 11.94
N CYS A 63 -9.73 -7.05 11.86
CA CYS A 63 -8.41 -7.36 12.41
C CYS A 63 -7.32 -6.76 11.53
N VAL A 64 -6.47 -5.90 12.08
CA VAL A 64 -5.50 -5.13 11.28
C VAL A 64 -4.07 -5.63 11.51
N PHE A 65 -3.32 -5.70 10.41
CA PHE A 65 -1.90 -5.94 10.35
C PHE A 65 -1.21 -4.77 9.65
N GLU A 66 -0.03 -4.41 10.14
CA GLU A 66 0.81 -3.37 9.59
C GLU A 66 2.03 -3.98 8.91
N LEU A 67 2.30 -3.56 7.67
CA LEU A 67 3.55 -3.84 6.98
C LEU A 67 4.57 -2.75 7.31
N VAL A 68 5.48 -3.07 8.22
CA VAL A 68 6.56 -2.20 8.67
C VAL A 68 7.70 -2.22 7.65
N ASN A 69 8.30 -1.07 7.36
CA ASN A 69 9.35 -0.90 6.33
C ASN A 69 8.94 -1.44 4.95
N SER A 70 7.67 -1.26 4.61
CA SER A 70 7.12 -1.55 3.28
C SER A 70 7.92 -0.91 2.14
N LYS A 71 7.62 -1.32 0.91
CA LYS A 71 8.12 -0.61 -0.28
C LYS A 71 7.69 0.86 -0.22
N PRO A 72 8.42 1.77 -0.85
CA PRO A 72 8.02 3.16 -0.85
C PRO A 72 6.62 3.31 -1.49
N VAL A 73 5.82 4.21 -0.93
CA VAL A 73 4.48 4.54 -1.44
C VAL A 73 4.60 5.86 -2.23
N PRO A 74 4.62 5.82 -3.57
CA PRO A 74 4.96 6.99 -4.38
C PRO A 74 3.79 7.97 -4.54
N LEU A 75 2.54 7.49 -4.47
CA LEU A 75 1.36 8.30 -4.81
C LEU A 75 1.58 8.99 -6.18
N MET A 76 1.25 10.27 -6.30
CA MET A 76 1.48 11.09 -7.50
C MET A 76 2.94 11.56 -7.67
N TYR A 77 3.85 11.28 -6.72
CA TYR A 77 5.22 11.85 -6.72
C TYR A 77 6.19 11.12 -7.66
N GLY A 78 5.77 10.04 -8.29
CA GLY A 78 6.59 9.27 -9.21
C GLY A 78 7.62 8.38 -8.52
N ILE A 79 8.43 7.71 -9.35
CA ILE A 79 9.49 6.78 -8.96
C ILE A 79 10.81 7.29 -9.52
N LYS A 80 11.69 7.79 -8.65
CA LYS A 80 13.03 8.27 -9.03
C LYS A 80 14.01 7.13 -9.33
N ASN A 81 13.93 6.05 -8.55
CA ASN A 81 14.76 4.85 -8.70
C ASN A 81 13.87 3.62 -8.61
N VAL A 82 13.79 2.83 -9.68
CA VAL A 82 12.91 1.65 -9.75
C VAL A 82 13.35 0.56 -8.77
N ASN A 83 14.66 0.41 -8.55
CA ASN A 83 15.22 -0.64 -7.70
C ASN A 83 14.68 -0.56 -6.26
N ASP A 84 14.44 0.65 -5.74
CA ASP A 84 13.89 0.86 -4.39
C ASP A 84 12.49 0.26 -4.19
N PHE A 85 11.75 -0.02 -5.29
CA PHE A 85 10.38 -0.52 -5.28
C PHE A 85 10.29 -2.02 -5.57
N ILE A 86 11.25 -2.57 -6.33
CA ILE A 86 11.22 -3.97 -6.79
C ILE A 86 12.19 -4.88 -6.02
N ASP A 87 13.16 -4.32 -5.30
CA ASP A 87 14.19 -5.10 -4.63
C ASP A 87 13.70 -5.68 -3.31
N ASP A 88 13.47 -7.00 -3.27
CA ASP A 88 12.89 -7.76 -2.15
C ASP A 88 13.90 -8.38 -1.18
N HIS A 89 15.20 -8.07 -1.24
CA HIS A 89 16.20 -8.73 -0.37
C HIS A 89 15.92 -8.60 1.14
N ASN A 90 15.29 -7.51 1.58
CA ASN A 90 14.99 -7.23 2.99
C ASN A 90 13.59 -7.68 3.44
N VAL A 91 12.87 -8.45 2.63
CA VAL A 91 11.49 -8.87 2.91
C VAL A 91 11.47 -10.12 3.79
N ASP A 92 10.79 -10.02 4.94
CA ASP A 92 10.61 -11.13 5.88
C ASP A 92 9.37 -11.96 5.53
N VAL A 93 9.58 -13.01 4.74
CA VAL A 93 8.54 -13.98 4.35
C VAL A 93 8.01 -14.78 5.55
N THR A 94 8.79 -14.95 6.61
CA THR A 94 8.35 -15.69 7.81
C THR A 94 7.22 -14.95 8.51
N SER A 95 7.31 -13.62 8.63
CA SER A 95 6.23 -12.79 9.19
C SER A 95 4.94 -12.87 8.37
N LEU A 96 5.04 -12.95 7.04
CA LEU A 96 3.89 -13.19 6.16
C LEU A 96 3.27 -14.56 6.40
N ASN A 97 4.08 -15.62 6.42
CA ASN A 97 3.60 -16.98 6.63
C ASN A 97 2.85 -17.12 7.95
N LYS A 98 3.37 -16.52 9.03
CA LYS A 98 2.72 -16.47 10.34
C LYS A 98 1.34 -15.79 10.26
N MET A 99 1.26 -14.60 9.66
CA MET A 99 -0.03 -13.92 9.49
C MET A 99 -1.00 -14.76 8.64
N LEU A 100 -0.53 -15.41 7.57
CA LEU A 100 -1.38 -16.27 6.74
C LEU A 100 -1.87 -17.53 7.46
N GLU A 101 -1.08 -18.08 8.39
CA GLU A 101 -1.46 -19.19 9.25
C GLU A 101 -2.48 -18.77 10.31
N GLU A 102 -2.31 -17.57 10.88
CA GLU A 102 -3.26 -16.98 11.84
C GLU A 102 -4.61 -16.63 11.19
N THR A 103 -4.58 -16.11 9.96
CA THR A 103 -5.76 -15.58 9.29
C THR A 103 -6.45 -16.57 8.36
N GLN A 104 -5.72 -17.55 7.82
CA GLN A 104 -6.19 -18.54 6.85
C GLN A 104 -7.14 -17.94 5.78
N PRO A 105 -6.69 -16.94 4.98
CA PRO A 105 -7.59 -16.21 4.11
C PRO A 105 -7.98 -17.07 2.89
N ASP A 106 -9.28 -17.09 2.58
CA ASP A 106 -9.83 -17.65 1.35
C ASP A 106 -9.49 -16.75 0.14
N ILE A 107 -9.49 -15.43 0.38
CA ILE A 107 -9.30 -14.39 -0.63
C ILE A 107 -8.26 -13.37 -0.13
N PHE A 108 -7.31 -13.02 -1.02
CA PHE A 108 -6.46 -11.85 -0.89
C PHE A 108 -6.95 -10.76 -1.85
N HIS A 109 -7.57 -9.70 -1.32
CA HIS A 109 -8.17 -8.62 -2.10
C HIS A 109 -7.30 -7.36 -2.06
N ILE A 110 -6.65 -7.05 -3.17
CA ILE A 110 -5.70 -5.96 -3.32
C ILE A 110 -6.41 -4.71 -3.86
N HIS A 111 -6.20 -3.56 -3.21
CA HIS A 111 -6.72 -2.26 -3.65
C HIS A 111 -5.63 -1.33 -4.21
N THR A 112 -4.36 -1.65 -4.00
CA THR A 112 -3.23 -0.94 -4.61
C THR A 112 -1.99 -1.83 -4.58
N LEU A 113 -1.08 -1.66 -5.53
CA LEU A 113 0.23 -2.33 -5.50
C LEU A 113 1.29 -1.49 -4.77
N MET A 114 0.97 -0.25 -4.38
CA MET A 114 1.91 0.62 -3.69
C MET A 114 2.27 0.05 -2.32
N GLY A 115 3.57 -0.03 -2.03
CA GLY A 115 4.04 -0.55 -0.75
C GLY A 115 4.13 -2.07 -0.65
N LEU A 116 3.54 -2.81 -1.59
CA LEU A 116 3.45 -4.27 -1.54
C LEU A 116 4.70 -4.92 -2.13
N PRO A 117 5.43 -5.76 -1.37
CA PRO A 117 6.54 -6.54 -1.92
C PRO A 117 6.08 -7.55 -2.96
N LEU A 118 6.84 -7.72 -4.04
CA LEU A 118 6.53 -8.71 -5.08
C LEU A 118 6.65 -10.14 -4.53
N GLU A 119 7.60 -10.40 -3.64
CA GLU A 119 7.78 -11.70 -3.02
C GLU A 119 6.55 -12.12 -2.20
N PHE A 120 5.85 -11.18 -1.55
CA PHE A 120 4.60 -11.49 -0.85
C PHE A 120 3.52 -12.00 -1.81
N LEU A 121 3.37 -11.34 -2.97
CA LEU A 121 2.43 -11.80 -4.01
C LEU A 121 2.79 -13.19 -4.52
N LYS A 122 4.08 -13.47 -4.73
CA LYS A 122 4.56 -14.79 -5.15
C LYS A 122 4.25 -15.86 -4.10
N VAL A 123 4.48 -15.59 -2.82
CA VAL A 123 4.16 -16.51 -1.71
C VAL A 123 2.66 -16.81 -1.66
N ILE A 124 1.82 -15.77 -1.70
CA ILE A 124 0.35 -15.90 -1.66
C ILE A 124 -0.13 -16.75 -2.84
N LYS A 125 0.38 -16.51 -4.05
CA LYS A 125 0.05 -17.29 -5.24
C LYS A 125 0.51 -18.75 -5.13
N ARG A 126 1.72 -19.00 -4.60
CA ARG A 126 2.22 -20.37 -4.36
C ARG A 126 1.38 -21.14 -3.34
N ARG A 127 0.79 -20.46 -2.35
CA ARG A 127 -0.15 -21.04 -1.38
C ARG A 127 -1.55 -21.29 -1.96
N GLY A 128 -1.80 -20.92 -3.21
CA GLY A 128 -3.10 -21.15 -3.87
C GLY A 128 -4.24 -20.25 -3.38
N ILE A 129 -3.92 -19.17 -2.65
CA ILE A 129 -4.93 -18.22 -2.15
C ILE A 129 -5.50 -17.43 -3.34
N LYS A 130 -6.83 -17.41 -3.46
CA LYS A 130 -7.51 -16.67 -4.54
C LYS A 130 -7.19 -15.20 -4.40
N THR A 131 -6.66 -14.59 -5.47
CA THR A 131 -6.24 -13.19 -5.45
C THR A 131 -7.14 -12.36 -6.35
N VAL A 132 -7.69 -11.27 -5.81
CA VAL A 132 -8.52 -10.30 -6.52
C VAL A 132 -7.82 -8.95 -6.48
N TYR A 133 -7.71 -8.26 -7.61
CA TYR A 133 -7.18 -6.90 -7.66
C TYR A 133 -8.24 -5.93 -8.17
N THR A 134 -8.56 -4.92 -7.35
CA THR A 134 -9.41 -3.79 -7.74
C THR A 134 -8.53 -2.55 -7.81
N SER A 135 -8.27 -2.08 -9.02
CA SER A 135 -7.53 -0.85 -9.26
C SER A 135 -8.41 0.37 -8.92
N HIS A 136 -7.82 1.32 -8.20
CA HIS A 136 -8.38 2.65 -7.91
C HIS A 136 -7.57 3.78 -8.56
N ASP A 137 -6.44 3.41 -9.15
CA ASP A 137 -5.47 4.27 -9.78
C ASP A 137 -4.65 3.45 -10.80
N TYR A 138 -3.86 4.14 -11.61
CA TYR A 138 -3.08 3.50 -12.67
C TYR A 138 -1.69 3.04 -12.24
N PHE A 139 -1.44 2.86 -10.94
CA PHE A 139 -0.14 2.42 -10.46
C PHE A 139 0.20 1.01 -10.98
N GLY A 140 1.45 0.83 -11.39
CA GLY A 140 1.93 -0.36 -12.12
C GLY A 140 1.94 -0.16 -13.64
N LEU A 141 1.11 0.74 -14.18
CA LEU A 141 1.16 1.16 -15.58
C LEU A 141 1.75 2.57 -15.75
N CYS A 142 1.45 3.46 -14.80
CA CYS A 142 1.98 4.82 -14.74
C CYS A 142 2.56 5.08 -13.34
N PRO A 143 3.87 5.38 -13.19
CA PRO A 143 4.47 5.68 -11.88
C PRO A 143 3.88 6.91 -11.17
N ARG A 144 3.22 7.81 -11.93
CA ARG A 144 2.49 8.99 -11.41
C ARG A 144 0.98 8.79 -11.35
N VAL A 145 0.51 7.58 -11.67
CA VAL A 145 -0.85 7.07 -11.50
C VAL A 145 -1.99 7.77 -12.24
N ASN A 146 -1.71 8.71 -13.14
CA ASN A 146 -2.75 9.52 -13.80
C ASN A 146 -2.74 9.46 -15.34
N PHE A 147 -1.74 8.82 -15.98
CA PHE A 147 -1.57 8.82 -17.43
C PHE A 147 -1.52 10.23 -18.06
N ILE A 148 -1.09 11.24 -17.30
CA ILE A 148 -0.85 12.58 -17.80
C ILE A 148 0.67 12.81 -17.86
N ASP A 149 1.19 13.29 -18.98
CA ASP A 149 2.61 13.60 -19.17
C ASP A 149 3.02 14.95 -18.54
N ASN A 150 4.26 15.40 -18.73
CA ASN A 150 4.74 16.69 -18.21
C ASN A 150 4.09 17.91 -18.87
N ASN A 151 3.52 17.74 -20.07
CA ASN A 151 2.87 18.78 -20.85
C ASN A 151 1.34 18.80 -20.62
N GLY A 152 0.84 18.02 -19.66
CA GLY A 152 -0.59 17.90 -19.40
C GLY A 152 -1.35 17.05 -20.43
N GLN A 153 -0.65 16.35 -21.32
CA GLN A 153 -1.25 15.52 -22.36
C GLN A 153 -1.53 14.11 -21.85
N PHE A 154 -2.63 13.54 -22.34
CA PHE A 154 -3.01 12.16 -22.04
C PHE A 154 -2.07 11.18 -22.76
N CYS A 155 -1.48 10.27 -22.00
CA CYS A 155 -0.76 9.11 -22.51
C CYS A 155 -1.78 8.03 -22.89
N SER A 156 -2.00 7.80 -24.18
CA SER A 156 -2.91 6.75 -24.65
C SER A 156 -2.42 5.33 -24.33
N ILE A 157 -1.11 5.14 -24.18
CA ILE A 157 -0.46 3.86 -23.90
C ILE A 157 0.67 4.08 -22.89
N ALA A 158 0.89 3.10 -22.01
CA ALA A 158 2.03 3.09 -21.10
C ALA A 158 3.35 2.94 -21.89
N SER A 159 4.28 3.88 -21.71
CA SER A 159 5.59 3.88 -22.38
C SER A 159 6.69 4.08 -21.34
N ALA A 160 7.67 3.17 -21.32
CA ALA A 160 8.82 3.25 -20.43
C ALA A 160 9.63 4.54 -20.69
N GLN A 161 9.83 4.92 -21.95
CA GLN A 161 10.56 6.13 -22.33
C GLN A 161 9.85 7.39 -21.82
N ASN A 162 8.53 7.50 -22.03
CA ASN A 162 7.75 8.64 -21.54
C ASN A 162 7.71 8.68 -20.02
N CYS A 163 7.57 7.51 -19.36
CA CYS A 163 7.62 7.43 -17.91
C CYS A 163 8.97 7.86 -17.36
N CYS A 164 10.09 7.47 -18.00
CA CYS A 164 11.42 7.93 -17.60
C CYS A 164 11.50 9.45 -17.64
N ALA A 165 11.07 10.08 -18.76
CA ALA A 165 11.02 11.54 -18.89
C ALA A 165 10.14 12.20 -17.81
N CYS A 166 8.96 11.64 -17.53
CA CYS A 166 8.05 12.14 -16.49
C CYS A 166 8.57 12.00 -15.06
N ASN A 167 9.53 11.10 -14.82
CA ASN A 167 10.07 10.78 -13.49
C ASN A 167 11.50 11.28 -13.28
N VAL A 168 12.08 12.01 -14.24
CA VAL A 168 13.41 12.63 -14.09
C VAL A 168 13.48 13.43 -12.80
N ASP A 169 12.46 14.22 -12.45
CA ASP A 169 12.41 15.03 -11.24
C ASP A 169 11.52 14.45 -10.12
N ALA A 170 11.22 13.15 -10.20
CA ALA A 170 10.47 12.46 -9.17
C ALA A 170 11.15 12.57 -7.79
N LYS A 171 10.33 12.51 -6.74
CA LYS A 171 10.85 12.64 -5.38
C LYS A 171 11.69 11.42 -4.99
N LYS A 172 12.79 11.68 -4.28
CA LYS A 172 13.65 10.61 -3.74
C LYS A 172 12.90 9.76 -2.72
N THR A 173 13.30 8.51 -2.56
CA THR A 173 12.69 7.56 -1.62
C THR A 173 12.67 8.07 -0.18
N ILE A 174 13.71 8.78 0.27
CA ILE A 174 13.72 9.39 1.62
C ILE A 174 12.57 10.40 1.82
N PHE A 175 12.27 11.21 0.80
CA PHE A 175 11.13 12.14 0.86
C PHE A 175 9.81 11.37 0.97
N LEU A 176 9.63 10.33 0.16
CA LEU A 176 8.44 9.48 0.21
C LEU A 176 8.27 8.85 1.60
N ARG A 177 9.36 8.33 2.17
CA ARG A 177 9.39 7.71 3.50
C ARG A 177 9.00 8.68 4.61
N VAL A 178 9.64 9.86 4.65
CA VAL A 178 9.29 10.91 5.62
C VAL A 178 7.84 11.36 5.43
N ARG A 179 7.43 11.65 4.19
CA ARG A 179 6.05 12.04 3.91
C ARG A 179 5.06 10.98 4.37
N ASN A 180 5.37 9.70 4.24
CA ASN A 180 4.43 8.62 4.57
C ASN A 180 4.53 8.15 6.02
N ALA A 181 5.46 8.68 6.82
CA ALA A 181 5.65 8.29 8.22
C ALA A 181 4.39 8.52 9.07
N LYS A 182 3.90 7.45 9.72
CA LYS A 182 2.70 7.45 10.57
C LYS A 182 2.85 8.40 11.78
N CYS A 183 4.04 8.50 12.35
CA CYS A 183 4.32 9.42 13.48
C CYS A 183 4.14 10.91 13.14
N LEU A 184 4.18 11.29 11.87
CA LEU A 184 3.99 12.69 11.44
C LEU A 184 2.52 13.05 11.17
N VAL A 185 1.58 12.10 11.31
CA VAL A 185 0.16 12.34 11.08
C VAL A 185 -0.42 13.38 12.04
N PRO A 186 -0.20 13.32 13.36
CA PRO A 186 -0.75 14.31 14.28
C PRO A 186 -0.22 15.72 13.99
N LEU A 187 1.08 15.83 13.67
CA LEU A 187 1.72 17.10 13.33
C LEU A 187 1.12 17.73 12.07
N LYS A 188 0.82 16.93 11.04
CA LYS A 188 0.18 17.42 9.81
C LYS A 188 -1.24 17.90 10.02
N GLN A 189 -1.98 17.27 10.93
CA GLN A 189 -3.32 17.74 11.29
C GLN A 189 -3.26 19.10 11.98
N PHE A 190 -2.28 19.30 12.86
CA PHE A 190 -2.04 20.58 13.52
C PHE A 190 -1.65 21.67 12.53
N LEU A 191 -0.66 21.42 11.66
CA LEU A 191 -0.21 22.36 10.63
C LEU A 191 -1.33 22.76 9.65
N ARG A 192 -2.20 21.82 9.27
CA ARG A 192 -3.36 22.12 8.41
C ARG A 192 -4.41 23.00 9.08
N LYS A 193 -4.53 22.95 10.41
CA LYS A 193 -5.41 23.83 11.18
C LYS A 193 -4.81 25.21 11.40
N ALA A 194 -3.48 25.33 11.46
CA ALA A 194 -2.76 26.60 11.65
C ALA A 194 -2.65 27.47 10.38
N VAL A 195 -2.93 26.89 9.20
CA VAL A 195 -2.89 27.58 7.89
C VAL A 195 -4.30 27.97 7.41
N LYS A 196 -5.32 27.80 8.26
CA LYS A 196 -6.66 28.35 8.09
C LYS A 196 -6.86 29.50 9.06
#